data_AF-K9UQU7-F1
#
_entry.id   AF-K9UQU7-F1
#
_cell.length_a   1.000
_cell.length_b   1.000
_cell.length_c   1.000
_cell.angle_alpha   90.00
_cell.angle_beta   90.00
_cell.angle_gamma   90.00
#
_symmetry.space_group_name_H-M   'P 1'
#
loop_
_entity.id
_entity.type
_entity.pdbx_description
1 polymer ?
#
loop_
_entity_poly.entity_id
_entity_poly.type
_entity_poly.pdbx_seq_one_letter_code
_entity_poly.pdbx_strand_id
1 'polypeptide(L)'
;MKNIIDFNCPKCGSENIRKFSLIYRDGLSDLAGRNFHGTSQTVNSQIASPPFSPSQFLRRCCFFIIPLLFLGHIGRSPIFLTVGIVLGVICAIACRIYASTIYRDSLQIWNNTYLCQRCDSAFILGHDAPQDDW
;
A
#
# COMPACT_ATOMS: atom_id res chain seq x y z
N MET A 1 25.14 24.94 -1.63
CA MET A 1 23.89 25.68 -1.93
C MET A 1 22.75 24.87 -1.37
N LYS A 2 22.00 25.41 -0.39
CA LYS A 2 20.82 24.73 0.19
C LYS A 2 19.71 24.81 -0.86
N ASN A 3 19.31 23.69 -1.45
CA ASN A 3 18.06 23.62 -2.19
C ASN A 3 16.94 23.90 -1.18
N ILE A 4 16.33 25.08 -1.29
CA ILE A 4 15.06 25.37 -0.63
C ILE A 4 14.05 24.54 -1.40
N ILE A 5 13.60 23.44 -0.79
CA ILE A 5 12.53 22.64 -1.35
C ILE A 5 11.25 23.43 -1.09
N ASP A 6 10.71 24.08 -2.12
CA ASP A 6 9.45 24.79 -2.02
C ASP A 6 8.31 23.77 -1.83
N PHE A 7 7.65 23.85 -0.68
CA PHE A 7 6.53 22.97 -0.30
C PHE A 7 5.20 23.47 -0.90
N ASN A 8 5.21 23.80 -2.20
CA ASN A 8 4.06 24.35 -2.90
C ASN A 8 3.50 23.34 -3.90
N CYS A 9 2.19 23.33 -4.07
CA CYS A 9 1.55 22.51 -5.09
C CYS A 9 1.99 22.94 -6.51
N PRO A 10 2.51 22.04 -7.36
CA PRO A 10 2.99 22.40 -8.69
C PRO A 10 1.87 22.84 -9.64
N LYS A 11 0.62 22.42 -9.37
CA LYS A 11 -0.54 22.73 -10.22
C LYS A 11 -1.19 24.07 -9.93
N CYS A 12 -1.25 24.48 -8.66
CA CYS A 12 -2.00 25.69 -8.25
C CYS A 12 -1.22 26.65 -7.35
N GLY A 13 0.05 26.36 -7.04
CA GLY A 13 0.92 27.17 -6.19
C GLY A 13 0.50 27.23 -4.71
N SER A 14 -0.50 26.45 -4.29
CA SER A 14 -0.97 26.48 -2.90
C SER A 14 0.03 25.82 -1.96
N GLU A 15 0.29 26.48 -0.82
CA GLU A 15 1.04 25.95 0.32
C GLU A 15 0.25 24.91 1.12
N ASN A 16 -1.06 24.78 0.87
CA ASN A 16 -1.92 23.86 1.62
C ASN A 16 -1.82 22.44 1.06
N ILE A 17 -0.69 21.79 1.35
CA ILE A 17 -0.39 20.43 0.96
C ILE A 17 -0.31 19.54 2.21
N ARG A 18 -0.80 18.31 2.10
CA ARG A 18 -0.72 17.32 3.17
C ARG A 18 -0.13 16.02 2.67
N LYS A 19 0.68 15.40 3.53
CA LYS A 19 1.27 14.10 3.25
C LYS A 19 0.19 13.00 3.23
N PHE A 20 0.24 12.11 2.24
CA PHE A 20 -0.72 11.01 2.09
C PHE A 20 -0.84 10.17 3.37
N SER A 21 0.28 9.89 4.04
CA SER A 21 0.29 9.11 5.28
C SER A 21 -0.45 9.77 6.44
N LEU A 22 -0.46 11.09 6.51
CA LEU A 22 -1.22 11.84 7.51
C LEU A 22 -2.70 11.83 7.18
N ILE A 23 -3.09 12.05 5.92
CA ILE A 23 -4.48 12.02 5.47
C ILE A 23 -5.11 10.65 5.74
N TYR A 24 -4.39 9.57 5.38
CA TYR A 24 -4.85 8.21 5.62
C TYR A 24 -5.02 7.92 7.13
N ARG A 25 -4.07 8.34 7.95
CA ARG A 25 -4.15 8.17 9.41
C ARG A 25 -5.29 8.98 10.02
N ASP A 26 -5.46 10.22 9.60
CA ASP A 26 -6.53 11.10 10.08
C ASP A 26 -7.91 10.49 9.74
N GLY A 27 -8.05 9.95 8.52
CA GLY A 27 -9.25 9.21 8.10
C GLY A 27 -9.51 7.94 8.91
N LEU A 28 -8.47 7.23 9.36
CA LEU A 28 -8.61 6.07 10.26
C LEU A 28 -8.98 6.47 11.70
N SER A 29 -8.46 7.58 12.21
CA SER A 29 -8.79 8.05 13.57
C SER A 29 -10.25 8.50 13.69
N ASP A 30 -10.80 9.10 12.64
CA ASP A 30 -12.23 9.45 12.61
C ASP A 30 -13.15 8.22 12.64
N LEU A 31 -12.67 7.08 12.11
CA LEU A 31 -13.38 5.80 12.14
C LEU A 31 -13.31 5.10 13.50
N ALA A 32 -12.20 5.25 14.24
CA ALA A 32 -12.03 4.60 15.54
C ALA A 32 -12.94 5.19 16.64
N GLY A 33 -13.38 6.44 16.49
CA GLY A 33 -14.22 7.14 17.46
C GLY A 33 -15.73 7.03 17.22
N ARG A 34 -16.18 6.50 16.07
CA ARG A 34 -17.61 6.49 15.70
C ARG A 34 -18.04 5.13 15.17
N ASN A 35 -19.11 4.58 15.75
CA ASN A 35 -19.79 3.39 15.24
C ASN A 35 -20.47 3.70 13.89
N PHE A 36 -19.72 3.74 12.79
CA PHE A 36 -20.25 4.03 11.46
C PHE A 36 -20.47 2.76 10.65
N HIS A 37 -21.74 2.45 10.35
CA HIS A 37 -22.14 1.65 9.20
C HIS A 37 -22.17 2.57 7.97
N GLY A 38 -21.02 2.78 7.33
CA GLY A 38 -20.94 3.61 6.12
C GLY A 38 -19.64 3.39 5.36
N THR A 39 -19.68 2.56 4.32
CA THR A 39 -18.52 2.21 3.47
C THR A 39 -18.37 3.15 2.27
N SER A 40 -18.58 4.46 2.45
CA SER A 40 -18.26 5.44 1.42
C SER A 40 -16.90 6.03 1.70
N GLN A 41 -15.85 5.24 1.46
CA GLN A 41 -14.51 5.80 1.30
C GLN A 41 -14.54 6.70 0.06
N THR A 42 -14.19 7.98 0.22
CA THR A 42 -14.03 8.88 -0.92
C THR A 42 -12.96 8.30 -1.85
N VAL A 43 -13.11 8.45 -3.16
CA VAL A 43 -12.16 7.94 -4.16
C VAL A 43 -10.71 8.36 -3.82
N ASN A 44 -10.53 9.55 -3.27
CA ASN A 44 -9.24 10.05 -2.78
C ASN A 44 -8.67 9.23 -1.60
N SER A 45 -9.50 8.73 -0.69
CA SER A 45 -9.05 7.87 0.43
C SER A 45 -8.68 6.45 -0.01
N GLN A 46 -9.32 5.92 -1.07
CA GLN A 46 -8.92 4.65 -1.67
C GLN A 46 -7.57 4.77 -2.40
N ILE A 47 -7.38 5.87 -3.14
CA ILE A 47 -6.10 6.19 -3.79
C ILE A 47 -5.00 6.43 -2.75
N ALA A 48 -5.35 6.94 -1.56
CA ALA A 48 -4.40 7.17 -0.48
C ALA A 48 -4.05 5.94 0.37
N SER A 49 -4.62 4.78 0.07
CA SER A 49 -4.34 3.55 0.82
C SER A 49 -2.87 3.14 0.68
N PRO A 50 -2.23 2.66 1.76
CA PRO A 50 -0.85 2.19 1.71
C PRO A 50 -0.76 0.91 0.86
N PRO A 51 0.43 0.60 0.30
CA PRO A 51 0.63 -0.65 -0.42
C PRO A 51 0.36 -1.86 0.50
N PHE A 52 -0.08 -2.97 -0.10
CA PHE A 52 -0.36 -4.19 0.65
C PHE A 52 0.86 -4.64 1.45
N SER A 53 0.69 -4.78 2.77
CA SER A 53 1.79 -5.25 3.61
C SER A 53 2.11 -6.73 3.34
N PRO A 54 3.38 -7.16 3.51
CA PRO A 54 3.77 -8.56 3.33
C PRO A 54 2.95 -9.53 4.19
N SER A 55 2.51 -9.12 5.38
CA SER A 55 1.65 -9.93 6.25
C SER A 55 0.24 -10.13 5.69
N GLN A 56 -0.33 -9.12 5.00
CA GLN A 56 -1.61 -9.27 4.31
C GLN A 56 -1.49 -10.20 3.10
N PHE A 57 -0.38 -10.11 2.36
CA PHE A 57 -0.08 -11.03 1.27
C PHE A 57 0.05 -12.48 1.77
N LEU A 58 0.83 -12.69 2.83
CA LEU A 58 0.99 -14.00 3.46
C LEU A 58 -0.35 -14.56 3.95
N ARG A 59 -1.19 -13.74 4.60
CA ARG A 59 -2.52 -14.15 5.06
C ARG A 59 -3.40 -14.65 3.91
N ARG A 60 -3.35 -13.99 2.74
CA ARG A 60 -4.08 -14.45 1.54
C ARG A 60 -3.56 -15.79 1.03
N CYS A 61 -2.24 -16.00 1.00
CA CYS A 61 -1.67 -17.29 0.63
C CYS A 61 -2.03 -18.42 1.60
N CYS A 62 -1.94 -18.16 2.91
CA CYS A 62 -2.27 -19.15 3.94
C CYS A 62 -3.71 -19.65 3.83
N PHE A 63 -4.65 -18.79 3.40
CA PHE A 63 -6.04 -19.17 3.19
C PHE A 63 -6.21 -20.31 2.18
N PHE A 64 -5.33 -20.39 1.16
CA PHE A 64 -5.38 -21.46 0.15
C PHE A 64 -4.48 -22.66 0.48
N ILE A 65 -3.32 -22.41 1.10
CA ILE A 65 -2.33 -23.47 1.39
C ILE A 65 -2.77 -24.34 2.58
N ILE A 66 -3.31 -23.75 3.65
CA ILE A 66 -3.69 -24.49 4.86
C ILE A 66 -4.77 -25.54 4.58
N PRO A 67 -5.85 -25.24 3.84
CA PRO A 67 -6.84 -26.26 3.47
C PRO A 67 -6.22 -27.42 2.66
N LEU A 68 -5.33 -27.14 1.71
CA LEU A 68 -4.69 -28.19 0.90
C LEU A 68 -3.84 -29.14 1.76
N LEU A 69 -3.07 -28.58 2.69
CA LEU A 69 -2.29 -29.38 3.64
C LEU A 69 -3.19 -30.21 4.56
N PHE A 70 -4.29 -29.62 5.03
CA PHE A 70 -5.27 -30.29 5.89
C PHE A 70 -5.98 -31.44 5.17
N LEU A 71 -6.46 -31.22 3.94
CA LEU A 71 -7.08 -32.28 3.12
C LEU A 71 -6.09 -33.41 2.81
N GLY A 72 -4.83 -33.09 2.52
CA GLY A 72 -3.80 -34.09 2.30
C GLY A 72 -3.52 -34.95 3.54
N HIS A 73 -3.52 -34.33 4.73
CA HIS A 73 -3.31 -35.04 5.99
C HIS A 73 -4.49 -35.96 6.35
N ILE A 74 -5.73 -35.49 6.21
CA ILE A 74 -6.93 -36.28 6.50
C ILE A 74 -7.09 -37.42 5.49
N GLY A 75 -6.95 -37.11 4.21
CA GLY A 75 -7.09 -38.08 3.13
C GLY A 75 -5.91 -39.05 2.99
N ARG A 76 -4.83 -38.86 3.78
CA ARG A 76 -3.54 -39.55 3.64
C ARG A 76 -3.02 -39.57 2.20
N SER A 77 -3.40 -38.56 1.42
CA SER A 77 -3.05 -38.46 0.01
C SER A 77 -1.75 -37.68 -0.10
N PRO A 78 -0.65 -38.31 -0.56
CA PRO A 78 0.63 -37.63 -0.68
C PRO A 78 0.56 -36.49 -1.72
N ILE A 79 -0.35 -36.59 -2.70
CA ILE A 79 -0.50 -35.60 -3.77
C ILE A 79 -0.86 -34.23 -3.20
N PHE A 80 -1.89 -34.13 -2.36
CA PHE A 80 -2.31 -32.85 -1.79
C PHE A 80 -1.26 -32.25 -0.83
N LEU A 81 -0.53 -33.11 -0.10
CA LEU A 81 0.58 -32.67 0.75
C LEU A 81 1.73 -32.09 -0.09
N THR A 82 2.16 -32.80 -1.13
CA THR A 82 3.22 -32.32 -2.04
C THR A 82 2.82 -31.02 -2.72
N VAL A 83 1.60 -30.92 -3.26
CA VAL A 83 1.10 -29.70 -3.90
C VAL A 83 1.03 -28.53 -2.90
N GLY A 84 0.51 -28.77 -1.70
CA GLY A 84 0.44 -27.75 -0.65
C GLY A 84 1.83 -27.24 -0.22
N ILE A 85 2.81 -28.13 -0.07
CA ILE A 85 4.20 -27.76 0.25
C ILE A 85 4.82 -26.94 -0.88
N VAL A 86 4.70 -27.39 -2.13
CA VAL A 86 5.27 -26.68 -3.29
C VAL A 86 4.67 -25.27 -3.42
N LEU A 87 3.34 -25.13 -3.32
CA LEU A 87 2.69 -23.82 -3.32
C LEU A 87 3.11 -22.96 -2.13
N GLY A 88 3.30 -23.57 -0.96
CA GLY A 88 3.83 -22.91 0.23
C GLY A 88 5.21 -22.31 0.03
N VAL A 89 6.14 -23.09 -0.55
CA VAL A 89 7.50 -22.64 -0.86
C VAL A 89 7.46 -21.51 -1.90
N ILE A 90 6.69 -21.66 -2.97
CA ILE A 90 6.55 -20.63 -4.01
C ILE A 90 6.01 -19.33 -3.41
N CYS A 91 4.94 -19.38 -2.61
CA CYS A 91 4.42 -18.17 -1.99
C CYS A 91 5.42 -17.56 -0.98
N ALA A 92 6.16 -18.37 -0.22
CA ALA A 92 7.17 -17.86 0.69
C ALA A 92 8.29 -17.09 -0.05
N ILE A 93 8.76 -17.62 -1.18
CA ILE A 93 9.75 -16.95 -2.04
C ILE A 93 9.16 -15.65 -2.61
N ALA A 94 7.96 -15.72 -3.19
CA ALA A 94 7.28 -14.56 -3.75
C ALA A 94 7.06 -13.46 -2.70
N CYS A 95 6.67 -13.84 -1.48
CA CYS A 95 6.48 -12.92 -0.37
C CYS A 95 7.79 -12.25 0.04
N ARG A 96 8.92 -12.99 0.04
CA ARG A 96 10.24 -12.40 0.34
C ARG A 96 10.67 -11.40 -0.73
N ILE A 97 10.54 -11.75 -2.00
CA ILE A 97 10.88 -10.86 -3.11
C ILE A 97 9.99 -9.61 -3.05
N TYR A 98 8.67 -9.79 -2.92
CA TYR A 98 7.73 -8.70 -2.80
C TYR A 98 8.06 -7.78 -1.61
N ALA A 99 8.38 -8.36 -0.45
CA ALA A 99 8.73 -7.59 0.74
C ALA A 99 10.04 -6.82 0.60
N SER A 100 11.03 -7.37 -0.10
CA SER A 100 12.35 -6.75 -0.22
C SER A 100 12.42 -5.68 -1.31
N THR A 101 11.73 -5.87 -2.44
CA THR A 101 11.78 -4.94 -3.58
C THR A 101 10.53 -4.06 -3.60
N ILE A 102 9.41 -4.64 -4.04
CA ILE A 102 8.20 -3.89 -4.40
C ILE A 102 7.62 -3.13 -3.21
N TYR A 103 7.54 -3.76 -2.03
CA TYR A 103 6.92 -3.14 -0.87
C TYR A 103 7.72 -1.93 -0.36
N ARG A 104 9.06 -2.03 -0.33
CA ARG A 104 9.91 -0.94 0.14
C ARG A 104 9.83 0.27 -0.77
N ASP A 105 9.93 0.04 -2.08
CA ASP A 105 9.88 1.12 -3.08
C ASP A 105 8.50 1.79 -3.08
N SER A 106 7.43 1.00 -3.09
CA SER A 106 6.05 1.51 -3.02
C SER A 106 5.80 2.29 -1.74
N LEU A 107 6.34 1.83 -0.60
CA LEU A 107 6.21 2.51 0.68
C LEU A 107 6.98 3.83 0.70
N GLN A 108 8.16 3.90 0.07
CA GLN A 108 8.92 5.15 -0.06
C GLN A 108 8.19 6.15 -0.95
N ILE A 109 7.68 5.72 -2.11
CA ILE A 109 6.88 6.56 -3.02
C ILE A 109 5.66 7.10 -2.27
N TRP A 110 4.90 6.22 -1.61
CA TRP A 110 3.73 6.62 -0.83
C TRP A 110 4.09 7.59 0.30
N ASN A 111 5.21 7.37 1.00
CA ASN A 111 5.73 8.29 2.02
C ASN A 111 6.25 9.62 1.45
N ASN A 112 6.51 9.72 0.16
CA ASN A 112 6.94 10.96 -0.48
C ASN A 112 5.84 11.60 -1.33
N THR A 113 4.63 11.03 -1.30
CA THR A 113 3.45 11.54 -2.00
C THR A 113 2.68 12.52 -1.12
N TYR A 114 2.31 13.65 -1.71
CA TYR A 114 1.56 14.74 -1.09
C TYR A 114 0.30 15.02 -1.89
N LEU A 115 -0.76 15.42 -1.20
CA LEU A 115 -2.03 15.83 -1.78
C LEU A 115 -2.21 17.34 -1.54
N CYS A 116 -2.52 18.09 -2.57
CA CYS A 116 -2.96 19.47 -2.40
C CYS A 116 -4.43 19.51 -1.93
N GLN A 117 -4.71 20.19 -0.82
CA GLN A 117 -6.07 20.32 -0.29
C GLN A 117 -6.95 21.31 -1.07
N ARG A 118 -6.37 22.07 -2.02
CA ARG A 118 -7.09 23.07 -2.83
C ARG A 118 -7.60 22.51 -4.14
N CYS A 119 -6.78 21.72 -4.83
CA CYS A 119 -7.09 21.22 -6.18
C CYS A 119 -7.07 19.68 -6.28
N ASP A 120 -6.90 18.99 -5.15
CA ASP A 120 -6.87 17.53 -5.03
C ASP A 120 -5.85 16.81 -5.93
N SER A 121 -4.82 17.53 -6.41
CA SER A 121 -3.73 16.90 -7.15
C SER A 121 -2.75 16.21 -6.20
N ALA A 122 -2.45 14.93 -6.48
CA ALA A 122 -1.37 14.19 -5.85
C ALA A 122 -0.06 14.36 -6.63
N PHE A 123 1.06 14.50 -5.93
CA PHE A 123 2.40 14.65 -6.53
C PHE A 123 3.50 14.17 -5.57
N ILE A 124 4.68 13.86 -6.10
CA ILE A 124 5.85 13.38 -5.35
C ILE A 124 6.84 14.52 -5.19
N LEU A 125 7.12 14.89 -3.93
CA LEU A 125 8.08 15.94 -3.63
C LEU A 125 9.50 15.47 -4.02
N GLY A 126 10.11 16.16 -4.98
CA GLY A 126 11.45 15.86 -5.50
C GLY A 126 11.50 15.17 -6.87
N HIS A 127 10.37 14.70 -7.40
CA HIS A 127 10.30 14.12 -8.76
C HIS A 127 9.47 14.98 -9.74
N ASP A 128 8.55 15.81 -9.21
CA ASP A 128 7.64 16.64 -10.01
C ASP A 128 8.00 18.14 -9.92
N ALA A 129 9.28 18.47 -9.74
CA ALA A 129 9.72 19.84 -10.04
C ALA A 129 9.26 20.15 -11.47
N PRO A 130 8.67 21.33 -11.74
CA PRO A 130 8.20 21.66 -13.07
C PRO A 130 9.36 21.39 -14.01
N GLN A 131 9.20 20.41 -14.90
CA GLN A 131 10.11 20.21 -16.00
C GLN A 131 9.79 21.37 -16.94
N ASP A 132 10.49 22.47 -16.70
CA ASP A 132 10.51 23.64 -17.53
C ASP A 132 11.10 23.21 -18.87
N ASP A 133 10.19 22.81 -19.77
CA ASP A 133 10.41 22.65 -21.20
C ASP A 133 10.89 24.01 -21.74
N TRP A 134 12.21 24.22 -21.76
CA TRP A 134 12.88 25.27 -22.54
C TRP A 134 13.37 24.70 -23.88
#